data_AF-A0AAD5ND82-F1
#
_entry.id   AF-A0AAD5ND82-F1
#
_cell.length_a   1.000
_cell.length_b   1.000
_cell.length_c   1.000
_cell.angle_alpha   90.00
_cell.angle_beta   90.00
_cell.angle_gamma   90.00
#
_symmetry.space_group_name_H-M   'P 1'
#
loop_
_entity.id
_entity.type
_entity.pdbx_description
1 polymer ?
#
loop_
_entity_poly.entity_id
_entity_poly.type
_entity_poly.pdbx_seq_one_letter_code
_entity_poly.pdbx_strand_id
1 'polypeptide(L)'
;MEMTGKLLGLMVLMLSYVCVYSHLVVALNRVITIVFPLRASNALTVRNTSVVVLICWILGFVHAVPYFWASQFQTDSDVATHSTLNLFLRTVKDDQEKRIAAAPSGLDPQEVYEPFPEEMCAAFDSQDVSKLQEVVMTMDREVFSYHFQRCIDYGLWVPGPSGKEDEKLEEAEAATAEQ
;
A
#
# COMPACT_ATOMS: atom_id res chain seq x y z
N MET A 1 -6.25 -4.22 -18.80
CA MET A 1 -7.62 -3.67 -18.89
C MET A 1 -7.76 -2.25 -18.32
N GLU A 2 -6.85 -1.74 -17.48
CA GLU A 2 -6.94 -0.37 -16.94
C GLU A 2 -6.73 0.74 -17.99
N MET A 3 -5.82 0.56 -18.95
CA MET A 3 -5.61 1.56 -20.01
C MET A 3 -6.84 1.76 -20.89
N THR A 4 -7.61 0.69 -21.13
CA THR A 4 -8.87 0.74 -21.89
C THR A 4 -9.96 1.54 -21.18
N GLY A 5 -10.02 1.52 -19.84
CA GLY A 5 -10.98 2.33 -19.08
C GLY A 5 -10.67 3.83 -19.15
N LYS A 6 -9.39 4.20 -19.02
CA LYS A 6 -8.93 5.60 -19.18
C LYS A 6 -9.16 6.13 -20.60
N LEU A 7 -8.85 5.32 -21.62
CA LEU A 7 -9.10 5.67 -23.03
C LEU A 7 -10.59 5.79 -23.34
N LEU A 8 -11.42 4.89 -22.83
CA LEU A 8 -12.86 4.91 -23.04
C LEU A 8 -13.49 6.16 -22.39
N GLY A 9 -13.09 6.49 -21.16
CA GLY A 9 -13.52 7.72 -20.49
C GLY A 9 -13.12 8.98 -21.25
N LEU A 10 -11.88 9.03 -21.75
CA LEU A 10 -11.40 10.13 -22.58
C LEU A 10 -12.18 10.25 -23.91
N MET A 11 -12.44 9.13 -24.59
CA MET A 11 -13.24 9.11 -25.81
C MET A 11 -14.66 9.63 -25.57
N VAL A 12 -15.31 9.22 -24.48
CA VAL A 12 -16.65 9.70 -24.10
C VAL A 12 -16.63 11.20 -23.79
N LEU A 13 -15.60 11.69 -23.10
CA LEU A 13 -15.45 13.12 -22.81
C LEU A 13 -15.32 13.94 -24.10
N MET A 14 -14.49 13.49 -25.05
CA MET A 14 -14.32 14.15 -26.34
C MET A 14 -15.62 14.17 -27.15
N LEU A 15 -16.33 13.04 -27.19
CA LEU A 15 -17.64 12.93 -27.86
C LEU A 15 -18.67 13.88 -27.23
N SER A 16 -18.67 14.03 -25.90
CA SER A 16 -19.53 14.96 -25.18
C SER A 16 -19.24 16.42 -25.54
N TYR A 17 -17.97 16.83 -25.57
CA TYR A 17 -17.60 18.20 -25.96
C TYR A 17 -17.97 18.50 -27.41
N VAL A 18 -17.65 17.62 -28.36
CA VAL A 18 -18.01 17.77 -29.77
C VAL A 18 -19.53 17.91 -29.95
N CYS A 19 -20.32 17.15 -29.18
CA CYS A 19 -21.78 17.23 -29.16
C CYS A 19 -22.26 18.62 -28.69
N VAL A 20 -21.74 19.12 -27.56
CA VAL A 20 -22.09 20.44 -27.02
C VAL A 20 -21.75 21.57 -27.99
N TYR A 21 -20.56 21.55 -28.60
CA TYR A 21 -20.17 22.55 -29.59
C TYR A 21 -21.04 22.50 -30.84
N SER A 22 -21.39 21.30 -31.31
CA SER A 22 -22.28 21.14 -32.47
C SER A 22 -23.68 21.70 -32.19
N HIS A 23 -24.23 21.42 -31.00
CA HIS A 23 -25.51 21.99 -30.59
C HIS A 23 -25.48 23.51 -30.43
N LEU A 24 -24.39 24.07 -29.88
CA LEU A 24 -24.20 25.51 -29.76
C LEU A 24 -24.17 26.18 -31.13
N VAL A 25 -23.43 25.63 -32.09
CA VAL A 25 -23.34 26.16 -33.46
C VAL A 25 -24.70 26.08 -34.18
N VAL A 26 -25.44 24.98 -34.03
CA VAL A 26 -26.80 24.84 -34.59
C VAL A 26 -27.77 25.85 -33.96
N ALA A 27 -27.69 26.08 -32.65
CA ALA A 27 -28.50 27.08 -31.96
C ALA A 27 -28.19 28.50 -32.43
N LEU A 28 -26.90 28.86 -32.55
CA LEU A 28 -26.47 30.17 -33.06
C LEU A 28 -26.91 30.39 -34.51
N ASN A 29 -26.76 29.37 -35.35
CA ASN A 29 -27.25 29.37 -36.73
C ASN A 29 -28.77 29.66 -36.79
N ARG A 30 -29.55 29.09 -35.85
CA ARG A 30 -30.99 29.31 -35.76
C ARG A 30 -31.38 30.70 -35.21
N VAL A 31 -30.60 31.25 -34.28
CA VAL A 31 -30.86 32.61 -33.76
C VAL A 31 -30.55 33.67 -34.80
N ILE A 32 -29.45 33.52 -35.54
CA ILE A 32 -29.04 34.49 -36.57
C ILE A 32 -30.07 34.57 -37.70
N THR A 33 -30.67 33.44 -38.11
CA THR A 33 -31.71 33.42 -39.14
C THR A 33 -33.02 34.08 -38.69
N ILE A 34 -33.37 33.99 -37.40
CA ILE A 34 -34.58 34.62 -36.84
C ILE A 34 -34.38 36.13 -36.65
N VAL A 35 -33.21 36.55 -36.17
CA VAL A 35 -32.95 37.96 -35.82
C VAL A 35 -32.60 38.80 -37.05
N PHE A 36 -31.91 38.25 -38.05
CA PHE A 36 -31.44 39.01 -39.22
C PHE A 36 -31.76 38.33 -40.57
N PRO A 37 -33.04 38.33 -41.00
CA PRO A 37 -33.46 37.66 -42.24
C PRO A 37 -32.82 38.24 -43.52
N LEU A 38 -32.48 39.53 -43.53
CA LEU A 38 -31.93 40.22 -44.72
C LEU A 38 -30.41 40.13 -44.87
N ARG A 39 -29.67 39.86 -43.79
CA ARG A 39 -28.19 39.74 -43.80
C ARG A 39 -27.71 38.29 -43.87
N ALA A 40 -28.63 37.33 -43.72
CA ALA A 40 -28.40 35.89 -43.80
C ALA A 40 -27.81 35.43 -45.16
N SER A 41 -28.16 36.11 -46.26
CA SER A 41 -27.64 35.76 -47.60
C SER A 41 -26.11 35.95 -47.75
N ASN A 42 -25.50 36.87 -46.99
CA ASN A 42 -24.06 37.15 -47.08
C ASN A 42 -23.26 36.66 -45.86
N ALA A 43 -23.88 36.53 -44.68
CA ALA A 43 -23.21 36.08 -43.47
C ALA A 43 -23.08 34.55 -43.36
N LEU A 44 -23.91 33.78 -44.07
CA LEU A 44 -24.11 32.34 -43.89
C LEU A 44 -23.67 31.52 -45.12
N THR A 45 -22.52 31.85 -45.68
CA THR A 45 -21.92 31.00 -46.73
C THR A 45 -21.43 29.71 -46.08
N VAL A 46 -21.73 28.55 -46.69
CA VAL A 46 -21.34 27.21 -46.21
C VAL A 46 -19.85 27.12 -45.86
N ARG A 47 -18.99 27.87 -46.57
CA ARG A 47 -17.55 27.98 -46.26
C ARG A 47 -17.27 28.61 -44.89
N ASN A 48 -17.99 29.65 -44.50
CA ASN A 48 -17.72 30.37 -43.25
C ASN A 48 -18.18 29.56 -42.03
N THR A 49 -19.35 28.91 -42.13
CA THR A 49 -19.82 27.96 -41.11
C THR A 49 -18.93 26.73 -41.01
N SER A 50 -18.40 26.23 -42.13
CA SER A 50 -17.42 25.12 -42.13
C SER A 50 -16.09 25.51 -41.46
N VAL A 51 -15.62 26.75 -41.64
CA VAL A 51 -14.42 27.26 -40.95
C VAL A 51 -14.65 27.37 -39.44
N VAL A 52 -15.82 27.86 -39.01
CA VAL A 52 -16.16 27.93 -37.57
C VAL A 52 -16.19 26.54 -36.93
N VAL A 53 -16.75 25.55 -37.63
CA VAL A 53 -16.76 24.14 -37.16
C VAL A 53 -15.34 23.58 -37.06
N LEU A 54 -14.48 23.83 -38.06
CA LEU A 54 -13.07 23.42 -38.03
C LEU A 54 -12.31 24.05 -36.85
N ILE A 55 -12.55 25.33 -36.55
CA ILE A 55 -11.95 26.00 -35.39
C ILE A 55 -12.42 25.38 -34.08
N CYS A 56 -13.71 25.05 -33.94
CA CYS A 56 -14.23 24.34 -32.77
C CYS A 56 -13.58 22.95 -32.59
N TRP A 57 -13.35 22.22 -33.68
CA TRP A 57 -12.63 20.93 -33.64
C TRP A 57 -11.17 21.09 -33.23
N ILE A 58 -10.47 22.11 -33.75
CA ILE A 58 -9.09 22.41 -33.37
C ILE A 58 -9.00 22.79 -31.88
N LEU A 59 -9.89 23.64 -31.39
CA LEU A 59 -9.94 24.00 -29.97
C LEU A 59 -10.25 22.80 -29.08
N GLY A 60 -11.14 21.90 -29.51
CA GLY A 60 -11.39 20.62 -28.83
C GLY A 60 -10.13 19.75 -28.74
N PHE A 61 -9.39 19.63 -29.85
CA PHE A 61 -8.14 18.87 -29.88
C PHE A 61 -7.05 19.53 -29.02
N VAL A 62 -6.95 20.86 -29.03
CA VAL A 62 -6.03 21.64 -28.20
C VAL A 62 -6.35 21.48 -26.70
N HIS A 63 -7.61 21.33 -26.30
CA HIS A 63 -7.96 21.01 -24.91
C HIS A 63 -7.74 19.53 -24.55
N ALA A 64 -7.83 18.63 -25.53
CA ALA A 64 -7.60 17.21 -25.35
C ALA A 64 -6.13 16.88 -25.09
N VAL A 65 -5.22 17.57 -25.77
CA VAL A 65 -3.78 17.30 -25.71
C VAL A 65 -3.20 17.47 -24.30
N PRO A 66 -3.46 18.57 -23.56
CA PRO A 66 -3.02 18.71 -22.17
C PRO A 66 -3.58 17.64 -21.25
N TYR A 67 -4.85 17.24 -21.44
CA TYR A 67 -5.49 16.23 -20.61
C TYR A 67 -4.91 14.82 -20.88
N PHE A 68 -4.58 14.53 -22.13
CA PHE A 68 -3.90 13.29 -22.52
C PHE A 68 -2.46 13.22 -22.01
N TRP A 69 -1.71 14.33 -22.11
CA TRP A 69 -0.35 14.41 -21.57
C TRP A 69 -0.32 14.35 -20.04
N ALA A 70 -1.25 15.02 -19.35
CA ALA A 70 -1.35 14.96 -17.90
C ALA A 70 -1.67 13.54 -17.40
N SER A 71 -2.53 12.79 -18.10
CA SER A 71 -2.87 11.42 -17.73
C SER A 71 -1.76 10.40 -18.04
N GLN A 72 -0.96 10.62 -19.09
CA GLN A 72 0.27 9.87 -19.34
C GLN A 72 1.32 10.13 -18.26
N PHE A 73 1.56 11.40 -17.91
CA PHE A 73 2.53 11.78 -16.89
C PHE A 73 2.18 11.21 -15.50
N GLN A 74 0.90 11.24 -15.12
CA GLN A 74 0.42 10.66 -13.86
C GLN A 74 0.69 9.15 -13.80
N THR A 75 0.45 8.43 -14.89
CA THR A 75 0.62 6.96 -14.92
C THR A 75 2.09 6.57 -14.83
N ASP A 76 3.00 7.30 -15.49
CA ASP A 76 4.45 7.02 -15.39
C ASP A 76 5.01 7.28 -13.99
N SER A 77 4.53 8.34 -13.32
CA SER A 77 4.93 8.66 -11.94
C SER A 77 4.48 7.58 -10.94
N ASP A 78 3.24 7.11 -11.06
CA ASP A 78 2.71 6.05 -10.18
C ASP A 78 3.48 4.73 -10.38
N VAL A 79 3.78 4.35 -11.62
CA VAL A 79 4.53 3.11 -11.92
C VAL A 79 5.95 3.17 -11.36
N ALA A 80 6.65 4.30 -11.48
CA ALA A 80 7.99 4.47 -10.92
C ALA A 80 7.99 4.40 -9.38
N THR A 81 6.98 5.00 -8.75
CA THR A 81 6.83 4.99 -7.28
C THR A 81 6.49 3.59 -6.77
N HIS A 82 5.58 2.88 -7.44
CA HIS A 82 5.27 1.49 -7.10
C HIS A 82 6.47 0.56 -7.29
N SER A 83 7.27 0.77 -8.34
CA SER A 83 8.48 -0.03 -8.57
C SER A 83 9.51 0.13 -7.44
N THR A 84 9.79 1.37 -7.05
CA THR A 84 10.73 1.69 -5.96
C THR A 84 10.22 1.19 -4.60
N LEU A 85 8.93 1.34 -4.31
CA LEU A 85 8.30 0.83 -3.09
C LEU A 85 8.36 -0.71 -3.02
N ASN A 86 8.09 -1.41 -4.12
CA ASN A 86 8.20 -2.88 -4.15
C ASN A 86 9.64 -3.37 -3.95
N LEU A 87 10.62 -2.65 -4.50
CA LEU A 87 12.04 -2.96 -4.26
C LEU A 87 12.40 -2.75 -2.79
N PHE A 88 11.97 -1.64 -2.20
CA PHE A 88 12.18 -1.34 -0.78
C PHE A 88 11.53 -2.40 0.14
N LEU A 89 10.28 -2.78 -0.13
CA LEU A 89 9.59 -3.82 0.64
C LEU A 89 10.30 -5.17 0.53
N ARG A 90 10.85 -5.52 -0.63
CA ARG A 90 11.68 -6.73 -0.80
C ARG A 90 12.94 -6.65 0.05
N THR A 91 13.66 -5.54 0.02
CA THR A 91 14.88 -5.39 0.84
C THR A 91 14.59 -5.47 2.33
N VAL A 92 13.52 -4.82 2.80
CA VAL A 92 13.09 -4.89 4.21
C VAL A 92 12.72 -6.33 4.59
N LYS A 93 12.00 -7.04 3.72
CA LYS A 93 11.63 -8.44 3.94
C LYS A 93 12.86 -9.35 3.97
N ASP A 94 13.79 -9.21 3.04
CA ASP A 94 15.02 -9.99 3.00
C ASP A 94 15.88 -9.76 4.26
N ASP A 95 15.96 -8.51 4.74
CA ASP A 95 16.67 -8.19 5.98
C ASP A 95 15.93 -8.71 7.21
N GLN A 96 14.60 -8.68 7.21
CA GLN A 96 13.78 -9.30 8.25
C GLN A 96 13.99 -10.83 8.27
N GLU A 97 13.97 -11.50 7.13
CA GLU A 97 14.20 -12.95 7.01
C GLU A 97 15.60 -13.35 7.51
N LYS A 98 16.64 -12.55 7.23
CA LYS A 98 17.98 -12.78 7.78
C LYS A 98 18.02 -12.61 9.30
N ARG A 99 17.30 -11.61 9.84
CA ARG A 99 17.19 -11.41 11.30
C ARG A 99 16.44 -12.57 11.96
N ILE A 100 15.38 -13.05 11.32
CA ILE A 100 14.61 -14.23 11.75
C ILE A 100 15.47 -15.49 11.70
N ALA A 101 16.21 -15.74 10.61
CA ALA A 101 17.08 -16.92 10.48
C ALA A 101 18.30 -16.91 11.41
N ALA A 102 18.79 -15.72 11.79
CA ALA A 102 19.85 -15.57 12.79
C ALA A 102 19.32 -15.64 14.24
N ALA A 103 18.01 -15.50 14.44
CA ALA A 103 17.38 -15.67 15.74
C ALA A 103 17.29 -17.16 16.08
N PRO A 104 17.51 -17.54 17.35
CA PRO A 104 17.55 -18.94 17.78
C PRO A 104 16.27 -19.74 17.45
N SER A 105 15.13 -19.09 17.24
CA SER A 105 13.84 -19.74 16.96
C SER A 105 13.22 -19.46 15.59
N GLY A 106 13.84 -18.68 14.70
CA GLY A 106 13.27 -18.46 13.35
C GLY A 106 11.92 -17.73 13.30
N LEU A 107 11.57 -16.91 14.30
CA LEU A 107 10.31 -16.15 14.36
C LEU A 107 10.57 -14.66 14.64
N ASP A 108 9.69 -13.78 14.15
CA ASP A 108 9.82 -12.32 14.29
C ASP A 108 9.48 -11.86 15.72
N PRO A 109 10.31 -11.03 16.37
CA PRO A 109 10.09 -10.60 17.77
C PRO A 109 8.75 -9.90 18.05
N GLN A 110 8.11 -9.36 17.02
CA GLN A 110 6.86 -8.60 17.16
C GLN A 110 5.62 -9.51 17.20
N GLU A 111 5.64 -10.68 16.56
CA GLU A 111 4.55 -11.69 16.67
C GLU A 111 4.52 -12.36 18.05
N VAL A 112 5.61 -12.24 18.83
CA VAL A 112 5.73 -12.84 20.17
C VAL A 112 5.00 -12.02 21.24
N TYR A 113 4.77 -10.73 21.01
CA TYR A 113 4.03 -9.85 21.93
C TYR A 113 2.51 -10.08 21.91
N GLU A 114 1.93 -10.48 20.77
CA GLU A 114 0.48 -10.67 20.65
C GLU A 114 -0.11 -11.84 21.48
N PRO A 115 0.55 -13.00 21.64
CA PRO A 115 0.05 -14.09 22.47
C PRO A 115 0.49 -14.01 23.94
N PHE A 116 1.03 -12.88 24.40
CA PHE A 116 1.62 -12.75 25.72
C PHE A 116 0.62 -12.18 26.75
N PRO A 117 0.58 -12.71 28.00
CA PRO A 117 -0.25 -12.13 29.04
C PRO A 117 0.17 -10.69 29.35
N GLU A 118 -0.80 -9.79 29.44
CA GLU A 118 -0.59 -8.33 29.59
C GLU A 118 0.30 -7.99 30.81
N GLU A 119 0.17 -8.74 31.90
CA GLU A 119 0.96 -8.56 33.12
C GLU A 119 2.45 -8.89 32.92
N MET A 120 2.74 -9.92 32.13
CA MET A 120 4.10 -10.37 31.87
C MET A 120 4.77 -9.44 30.83
N CYS A 121 4.01 -8.93 29.84
CA CYS A 121 4.45 -7.86 28.95
C CYS A 121 4.85 -6.60 29.72
N ALA A 122 4.02 -6.15 30.67
CA ALA A 122 4.30 -4.97 31.48
C ALA A 122 5.58 -5.12 32.34
N ALA A 123 5.88 -6.34 32.81
CA ALA A 123 7.13 -6.63 33.52
C ALA A 123 8.36 -6.51 32.60
N PHE A 124 8.27 -6.98 31.36
CA PHE A 124 9.36 -6.86 30.37
C PHE A 124 9.56 -5.42 29.87
N ASP A 125 8.49 -4.68 29.61
CA ASP A 125 8.55 -3.27 29.18
C ASP A 125 9.20 -2.38 30.26
N SER A 126 9.04 -2.74 31.52
CA SER A 126 9.69 -2.05 32.65
C SER A 126 11.11 -2.56 32.96
N GLN A 127 11.61 -3.57 32.24
CA GLN A 127 12.90 -4.23 32.43
C GLN A 127 13.18 -4.62 33.90
N ASP A 128 12.13 -4.91 34.67
CA ASP A 128 12.20 -5.10 36.12
C ASP A 128 12.01 -6.57 36.50
N VAL A 129 13.11 -7.21 36.93
CA VAL A 129 13.13 -8.62 37.35
C VAL A 129 12.24 -8.86 38.57
N SER A 130 12.04 -7.85 39.43
CA SER A 130 11.22 -7.97 40.62
C SER A 130 9.73 -8.06 40.28
N LYS A 131 9.27 -7.33 39.26
CA LYS A 131 7.89 -7.46 38.76
C LYS A 131 7.66 -8.79 38.07
N LEU A 132 8.67 -9.32 37.37
CA LEU A 132 8.56 -10.64 36.77
C LEU A 132 8.40 -11.74 37.83
N GLN A 133 9.09 -11.62 38.97
CA GLN A 133 8.91 -12.51 40.12
C GLN A 133 7.51 -12.39 40.76
N GLU A 134 6.92 -11.20 40.78
CA GLU A 134 5.54 -11.00 41.24
C GLU A 134 4.54 -11.71 40.31
N VAL A 135 4.73 -11.62 38.99
CA VAL A 135 3.93 -12.35 38.00
C VAL A 135 4.06 -13.87 38.17
N VAL A 136 5.26 -14.38 38.48
CA VAL A 136 5.49 -15.82 38.78
C VAL A 136 4.65 -16.30 39.96
N MET A 137 4.47 -15.45 40.98
CA MET A 137 3.73 -15.79 42.20
C MET A 137 2.21 -15.64 42.04
N THR A 138 1.79 -14.76 41.13
CA THR A 138 0.38 -14.40 40.94
C THR A 138 -0.29 -15.29 39.88
N MET A 139 0.47 -15.72 38.87
CA MET A 139 -0.02 -16.55 37.76
C MET A 139 0.18 -18.05 38.01
N ASP A 140 -0.64 -18.87 37.35
CA ASP A 140 -0.50 -20.32 37.38
C ASP A 140 0.87 -20.76 36.83
N ARG A 141 1.50 -21.69 37.54
CA ARG A 141 2.88 -22.11 37.30
C ARG A 141 3.07 -22.77 35.93
N GLU A 142 2.07 -23.48 35.44
CA GLU A 142 2.14 -24.19 34.15
C GLU A 142 2.05 -23.20 32.99
N VAL A 143 1.15 -22.22 33.11
CA VAL A 143 0.97 -21.14 32.12
C VAL A 143 2.19 -20.22 32.10
N PHE A 144 2.72 -19.85 33.27
CA PHE A 144 3.94 -19.04 33.36
C PHE A 144 5.13 -19.76 32.72
N SER A 145 5.37 -21.03 33.06
CA SER A 145 6.47 -21.82 32.49
C SER A 145 6.35 -21.94 30.97
N TYR A 146 5.14 -22.15 30.45
CA TYR A 146 4.87 -22.21 29.01
C TYR A 146 5.24 -20.91 28.28
N HIS A 147 4.83 -19.75 28.80
CA HIS A 147 5.16 -18.46 28.20
C HIS A 147 6.62 -18.04 28.44
N PHE A 148 7.20 -18.40 29.59
CA PHE A 148 8.59 -18.09 29.95
C PHE A 148 9.60 -18.89 29.12
N GLN A 149 9.33 -20.17 28.87
CA GLN A 149 10.15 -20.99 27.98
C GLN A 149 10.18 -20.40 26.56
N ARG A 150 9.03 -19.93 26.07
CA ARG A 150 8.97 -19.17 24.82
C ARG A 150 9.86 -17.94 24.84
N CYS A 151 9.88 -17.15 25.90
CA CYS A 151 10.75 -15.98 26.01
C CYS A 151 12.24 -16.33 25.87
N ILE A 152 12.64 -17.49 26.43
CA ILE A 152 14.00 -18.01 26.31
C ILE A 152 14.27 -18.46 24.88
N ASP A 153 13.33 -19.22 24.29
CA ASP A 153 13.43 -19.72 22.92
C ASP A 153 13.52 -18.56 21.90
N TYR A 154 12.78 -17.47 22.12
CA TYR A 154 12.80 -16.25 21.31
C TYR A 154 13.99 -15.32 21.61
N GLY A 155 14.86 -15.67 22.56
CA GLY A 155 16.03 -14.87 22.93
C GLY A 155 15.70 -13.53 23.60
N LEU A 156 14.47 -13.36 24.10
CA LEU A 156 14.04 -12.18 24.85
C LEU A 156 14.62 -12.18 26.27
N TRP A 157 14.97 -13.36 26.80
CA TRP A 157 15.59 -13.55 28.11
C TRP A 157 16.83 -14.43 28.02
N VAL A 158 17.96 -13.97 28.55
CA VAL A 158 19.20 -14.75 28.64
C VAL A 158 19.26 -15.38 30.04
N PRO A 159 19.19 -16.73 30.17
CA PRO A 159 19.35 -17.36 31.47
C PRO A 159 20.73 -17.03 32.04
N GLY A 160 20.76 -16.63 33.31
CA GLY A 160 21.99 -16.39 34.04
C GLY A 160 22.88 -17.65 34.10
N PRO A 161 24.15 -17.53 34.53
CA PRO A 161 25.09 -18.65 34.59
C PRO A 161 24.62 -19.86 35.44
N SER A 162 23.54 -19.74 36.20
CA SER A 162 22.88 -20.79 36.97
C SER A 162 21.83 -21.58 36.15
N GLY A 163 22.15 -21.92 34.91
CA GLY A 163 21.32 -22.76 34.03
C GLY A 163 22.11 -23.79 33.22
N LYS A 164 23.43 -23.89 33.46
CA LYS A 164 24.33 -24.88 32.83
C LYS A 164 24.77 -25.99 33.78
N GLU A 165 24.15 -26.08 34.95
CA GLU A 165 24.44 -27.17 35.91
C GLU A 165 23.42 -28.30 35.81
N ASP A 166 22.20 -28.02 35.32
CA ASP A 166 21.13 -29.03 35.25
C ASP A 166 21.16 -29.88 33.96
N GLU A 167 21.90 -29.48 32.92
CA GLU A 167 22.13 -30.31 31.73
C GLU A 167 23.31 -31.29 31.87
N LYS A 168 24.11 -31.20 32.95
CA LYS A 168 25.24 -32.12 33.17
C LYS A 168 24.92 -33.29 34.11
N LEU A 169 23.74 -33.29 34.74
CA LEU A 169 23.34 -34.31 35.69
C LEU A 169 22.57 -35.48 35.06
N GLU A 170 21.90 -35.30 33.91
CA GLU A 170 21.20 -36.42 33.24
C GLU A 170 22.11 -37.31 32.37
N GLU A 171 23.24 -36.81 31.87
CA GLU A 171 24.17 -37.62 31.05
C GLU A 171 25.13 -38.49 31.90
N ALA A 172 25.25 -38.22 33.20
CA ALA A 172 26.11 -38.98 34.11
C ALA A 172 25.43 -40.20 34.77
N GLU A 173 24.09 -40.22 34.85
CA GLU A 173 23.34 -41.32 35.48
C GLU A 173 23.01 -42.47 34.49
N ALA A 174 22.96 -42.18 33.18
CA ALA A 174 22.77 -43.20 32.14
C ALA A 174 24.03 -44.03 31.84
N ALA A 175 25.23 -43.56 32.20
CA ALA A 175 26.49 -44.26 31.94
C ALA A 175 26.95 -45.20 33.07
N THR A 176 26.25 -45.26 34.21
CA THR A 176 26.65 -46.08 35.38
C THR A 176 25.76 -47.33 35.58
N ALA A 177 24.83 -47.62 34.65
CA ALA A 177 23.95 -48.80 34.72
C ALA A 177 24.36 -49.98 33.81
N GLU A 178 25.46 -49.88 33.07
CA GLU A 178 26.10 -51.03 32.38
C GLU A 178 27.55 -51.23 32.87
N GLN A 179 27.69 -51.73 34.10
CA GLN A 179 28.78 -52.64 34.51
C GLN A 179 28.47 -53.36 35.82
#